data_AF-A0AAE3M637-F1
#
_entry.id   AF-A0AAE3M637-F1
#
_cell.length_a   1.000
_cell.length_b   1.000
_cell.length_c   1.000
_cell.angle_alpha   90.00
_cell.angle_beta   90.00
_cell.angle_gamma   90.00
#
_symmetry.space_group_name_H-M   'P 1'
#
loop_
_entity.id
_entity.type
_entity.pdbx_description
1 polymer ?
#
loop_
_entity_poly.entity_id
_entity_poly.type
_entity_poly.pdbx_seq_one_letter_code
_entity_poly.pdbx_strand_id
1 'polypeptide(L)'
;MKKIKIKIAQLGYIPFPISHKRITKWKSDLFDIDTTVDQYTFQMDSDIEFSGYSDHTLEKELPVQTNFDFLITITNVPLQDDFYARRLSHNRIVISLREVSDILRKENINFENYIIRNIYRYLFVYLMYGNRIPLMSEKTNFTHDDTRGCIFDFNSNKSELIYSLDKPHICPECKNKMNGKAHEKVPEYIVVKAEKEIKKIKKDVYIKLMDFVKQNPLLSIIITFLTGIFMSLLSSFLYDILKIYLLKF
;
A
#
# COMPACT_ATOMS: atom_id res chain seq x y z
N MET A 1 10.18 12.89 17.24
CA MET A 1 10.69 12.92 15.85
C MET A 1 9.84 13.89 15.05
N LYS A 2 10.45 14.73 14.22
CA LYS A 2 9.72 15.49 13.19
C LYS A 2 9.09 14.49 12.21
N LYS A 3 7.85 14.71 11.79
CA LYS A 3 7.24 13.84 10.78
C LYS A 3 7.97 13.98 9.46
N ILE A 4 8.17 12.84 8.81
CA ILE A 4 8.77 12.75 7.47
C ILE A 4 7.75 13.26 6.45
N LYS A 5 8.15 14.18 5.58
CA LYS A 5 7.30 14.79 4.55
C LYS A 5 7.45 14.02 3.25
N ILE A 6 6.33 13.50 2.73
CA ILE A 6 6.32 12.66 1.53
C ILE A 6 5.52 13.36 0.45
N LYS A 7 6.11 13.48 -0.74
CA LYS A 7 5.40 13.92 -1.94
C LYS A 7 4.94 12.70 -2.75
N ILE A 8 3.72 12.78 -3.28
CA ILE A 8 3.22 11.80 -4.24
C ILE A 8 3.11 12.47 -5.61
N ALA A 9 3.54 11.75 -6.64
CA ALA A 9 3.35 12.13 -8.02
C ALA A 9 2.81 10.96 -8.85
N GLN A 10 2.26 11.28 -10.01
CA GLN A 10 1.93 10.34 -11.06
C GLN A 10 2.76 10.70 -12.30
N LEU A 11 3.33 9.68 -12.94
CA LEU A 11 4.09 9.81 -14.18
C LEU A 11 3.40 9.01 -15.28
N GLY A 12 2.93 9.74 -16.28
CA GLY A 12 2.20 9.19 -17.43
C GLY A 12 0.75 8.82 -17.11
N TYR A 13 0.13 8.12 -18.06
CA TYR A 13 -1.26 7.72 -17.98
C TYR A 13 -1.43 6.45 -17.13
N ILE A 14 -2.35 6.49 -16.17
CA ILE A 14 -2.79 5.32 -15.41
C ILE A 14 -4.23 4.98 -15.80
N PRO A 15 -4.48 3.88 -16.52
CA PRO A 15 -5.81 3.50 -17.02
C PRO A 15 -6.72 2.89 -15.93
N PHE A 16 -6.45 3.17 -14.66
CA PHE A 16 -7.17 2.58 -13.52
C PHE A 16 -7.60 3.66 -12.54
N PRO A 17 -8.78 3.53 -11.91
CA PRO A 17 -9.22 4.50 -10.92
C PRO A 17 -8.40 4.34 -9.64
N ILE A 18 -7.55 5.33 -9.36
CA ILE A 18 -6.82 5.46 -8.09
C ILE A 18 -7.41 6.61 -7.30
N SER A 19 -7.80 6.35 -6.06
CA SER A 19 -8.24 7.36 -5.12
C SER A 19 -7.04 8.06 -4.50
N HIS A 20 -6.53 9.10 -5.17
CA HIS A 20 -5.49 9.97 -4.60
C HIS A 20 -5.89 10.51 -3.22
N LYS A 21 -7.18 10.81 -3.00
CA LYS A 21 -7.72 11.24 -1.71
C LYS A 21 -7.50 10.21 -0.60
N ARG A 22 -7.63 8.92 -0.87
CA ARG A 22 -7.41 7.87 0.14
C ARG A 22 -5.94 7.77 0.53
N ILE A 23 -5.04 8.01 -0.43
CA ILE A 23 -3.59 8.06 -0.18
C ILE A 23 -3.24 9.31 0.63
N THR A 24 -3.61 10.50 0.15
CA THR A 24 -3.21 11.77 0.79
C THR A 24 -3.89 12.03 2.14
N LYS A 25 -5.06 11.43 2.40
CA LYS A 25 -5.72 11.48 3.72
C LYS A 25 -5.29 10.37 4.68
N TRP A 26 -4.35 9.52 4.30
CA TRP A 26 -3.84 8.49 5.19
C TRP A 26 -3.17 9.14 6.41
N LYS A 27 -3.68 8.83 7.60
CA LYS A 27 -3.18 9.40 8.86
C LYS A 27 -2.05 8.55 9.42
N SER A 28 -0.89 9.16 9.60
CA SER A 28 0.27 8.57 10.29
C SER A 28 0.85 9.54 11.32
N ASP A 29 1.36 9.00 12.42
CA ASP A 29 2.17 9.73 13.40
C ASP A 29 3.64 9.88 12.96
N LEU A 30 4.05 9.16 11.91
CA LEU A 30 5.45 9.05 11.47
C LEU A 30 5.76 9.94 10.27
N PHE A 31 4.78 10.15 9.41
CA PHE A 31 4.92 10.96 8.20
C PHE A 31 3.67 11.78 7.93
N ASP A 32 3.84 12.83 7.12
CA ASP A 32 2.77 13.58 6.49
C ASP A 32 2.90 13.44 4.96
N ILE A 33 1.79 13.11 4.30
CA ILE A 33 1.73 13.07 2.85
C ILE A 33 1.20 14.42 2.36
N ASP A 34 1.85 15.00 1.36
CA ASP A 34 1.35 16.22 0.74
C ASP A 34 -0.08 16.03 0.22
N THR A 35 -0.92 17.04 0.43
CA THR A 35 -2.35 16.92 0.06
C THR A 35 -2.58 16.91 -1.45
N THR A 36 -1.60 17.36 -2.23
CA THR A 36 -1.65 17.45 -3.68
C THR A 36 -0.80 16.35 -4.33
N VAL A 37 -1.30 15.81 -5.44
CA VAL A 37 -0.57 14.83 -6.25
C VAL A 37 -0.12 15.52 -7.53
N ASP A 38 1.19 15.58 -7.74
CA ASP A 38 1.74 16.16 -8.95
C ASP A 38 1.54 15.21 -10.13
N GLN A 39 1.35 15.77 -11.32
CA GLN A 39 1.13 15.03 -12.56
C GLN A 39 2.26 15.38 -13.52
N TYR A 40 2.98 14.36 -13.97
CA TYR A 40 4.06 14.47 -14.94
C TYR A 40 3.75 13.60 -16.15
N THR A 41 4.23 14.01 -17.31
CA THR A 41 4.15 13.24 -18.56
C THR A 41 5.56 12.92 -19.02
N PHE A 42 5.76 11.72 -19.58
CA PHE A 42 7.02 11.35 -20.20
C PHE A 42 7.35 12.32 -21.33
N GLN A 43 8.56 12.86 -21.32
CA GLN A 43 9.09 13.74 -22.37
C GLN A 43 10.05 13.00 -23.31
N MET A 44 10.68 11.94 -22.81
CA MET A 44 11.61 11.08 -23.51
C MET A 44 10.91 9.79 -23.94
N ASP A 45 11.40 9.19 -25.02
CA ASP A 45 10.95 7.88 -25.46
C ASP A 45 11.38 6.77 -24.48
N SER A 46 10.62 5.68 -24.46
CA SER A 46 10.98 4.45 -23.75
C SER A 46 12.31 3.90 -24.27
N ASP A 47 13.21 3.53 -23.36
CA ASP A 47 14.59 3.13 -23.67
C ASP A 47 14.92 1.66 -23.34
N ILE A 48 13.92 0.90 -22.90
CA ILE A 48 14.03 -0.55 -22.67
C ILE A 48 12.84 -1.30 -23.28
N GLU A 49 12.89 -2.63 -23.23
CA GLU A 49 11.86 -3.51 -23.78
C GLU A 49 10.44 -3.22 -23.25
N PHE A 50 9.43 -3.62 -24.03
CA PHE A 50 8.01 -3.47 -23.71
C PHE A 50 7.56 -2.01 -23.48
N SER A 51 8.23 -1.05 -24.11
CA SER A 51 8.01 0.39 -23.88
C SER A 51 8.23 0.80 -22.43
N GLY A 52 9.24 0.19 -21.78
CA GLY A 52 9.63 0.49 -20.42
C GLY A 52 10.66 1.61 -20.31
N TYR A 53 11.01 1.95 -19.08
CA TYR A 53 11.98 3.01 -18.78
C TYR A 53 13.09 2.53 -17.84
N SER A 54 14.33 2.85 -18.19
CA SER A 54 15.52 2.64 -17.36
C SER A 54 15.60 3.62 -16.19
N ASP A 55 16.42 3.32 -15.19
CA ASP A 55 16.72 4.29 -14.12
C ASP A 55 17.31 5.58 -14.69
N HIS A 56 18.14 5.48 -15.73
CA HIS A 56 18.80 6.63 -16.35
C HIS A 56 17.80 7.61 -16.98
N THR A 57 16.73 7.10 -17.59
CA THR A 57 15.70 7.94 -18.20
C THR A 57 14.76 8.50 -17.13
N LEU A 58 14.34 7.68 -16.15
CA LEU A 58 13.49 8.13 -15.05
C LEU A 58 14.16 9.22 -14.17
N GLU A 59 15.49 9.18 -14.05
CA GLU A 59 16.30 10.22 -13.39
C GLU A 59 16.07 11.62 -13.99
N LYS A 60 15.91 11.69 -15.33
CA LYS A 60 15.73 12.94 -16.10
C LYS A 60 14.28 13.37 -16.19
N GLU A 61 13.35 12.42 -16.24
CA GLU A 61 11.90 12.67 -16.33
C GLU A 61 11.33 13.31 -15.06
N LEU A 62 11.87 12.95 -13.89
CA LEU A 62 11.32 13.37 -12.61
C LEU A 62 12.12 14.52 -11.99
N PRO A 63 11.47 15.58 -11.48
CA PRO A 63 12.17 16.65 -10.82
C PRO A 63 12.76 16.20 -9.48
N VAL A 64 13.88 16.80 -9.09
CA VAL A 64 14.42 16.69 -7.73
C VAL A 64 13.61 17.61 -6.82
N GLN A 65 13.05 17.05 -5.76
CA GLN A 65 12.25 17.78 -4.77
C GLN A 65 13.11 18.11 -3.55
N THR A 66 13.16 19.37 -3.14
CA THR A 66 13.94 19.82 -1.97
C THR A 66 13.09 20.10 -0.73
N ASN A 67 11.78 20.26 -0.90
CA ASN A 67 10.84 20.60 0.18
C ASN A 67 10.27 19.39 0.93
N PHE A 68 10.56 18.18 0.43
CA PHE A 68 10.07 16.91 0.93
C PHE A 68 11.25 15.98 1.21
N ASP A 69 11.09 15.07 2.16
CA ASP A 69 12.14 14.14 2.56
C ASP A 69 12.33 13.03 1.51
N PHE A 70 11.24 12.61 0.87
CA PHE A 70 11.28 11.75 -0.33
C PHE A 70 10.02 11.86 -1.21
N LEU A 71 10.17 11.47 -2.47
CA LEU A 71 9.11 11.45 -3.50
C LEU A 71 8.77 10.02 -3.89
N ILE A 72 7.47 9.69 -3.90
CA ILE A 72 6.96 8.46 -4.51
C ILE A 72 6.17 8.82 -5.77
N THR A 73 6.64 8.34 -6.90
CA THR A 73 6.00 8.48 -8.21
C THR A 73 5.31 7.18 -8.58
N ILE A 74 4.05 7.26 -9.00
CA ILE A 74 3.26 6.13 -9.48
C ILE A 74 3.20 6.17 -11.01
N THR A 75 3.44 5.05 -11.68
CA THR A 75 3.31 4.91 -13.13
C THR A 75 2.66 3.57 -13.51
N ASN A 76 2.41 3.34 -14.79
CA ASN A 76 1.88 2.09 -15.34
C ASN A 76 2.73 1.50 -16.48
N VAL A 77 3.99 1.91 -16.58
CA VAL A 77 4.95 1.42 -17.60
C VAL A 77 5.91 0.40 -16.99
N PRO A 78 6.48 -0.54 -17.77
CA PRO A 78 7.54 -1.42 -17.29
C PRO A 78 8.74 -0.62 -16.79
N LEU A 79 9.39 -1.11 -15.73
CA LEU A 79 10.63 -0.53 -15.20
C LEU A 79 11.79 -1.49 -15.47
N GLN A 80 13.01 -0.94 -15.43
CA GLN A 80 14.23 -1.71 -15.62
C GLN A 80 14.29 -2.99 -14.78
N ASP A 81 14.77 -4.07 -15.40
CA ASP A 81 14.95 -5.40 -14.81
C ASP A 81 13.64 -6.00 -14.26
N ASP A 82 12.50 -5.58 -14.83
CA ASP A 82 11.15 -6.05 -14.49
C ASP A 82 10.72 -5.81 -13.02
N PHE A 83 11.36 -4.86 -12.34
CA PHE A 83 10.95 -4.49 -10.99
C PHE A 83 9.62 -3.73 -10.98
N TYR A 84 8.82 -3.95 -9.93
CA TYR A 84 7.63 -3.12 -9.68
C TYR A 84 7.95 -1.81 -8.93
N ALA A 85 9.19 -1.65 -8.45
CA ALA A 85 9.65 -0.42 -7.81
C ALA A 85 11.16 -0.21 -8.05
N ARG A 86 11.54 1.02 -8.42
CA ARG A 86 12.94 1.44 -8.60
C ARG A 86 13.27 2.60 -7.67
N ARG A 87 14.51 2.64 -7.19
CA ARG A 87 15.06 3.70 -6.33
C ARG A 87 15.99 4.57 -7.15
N LEU A 88 15.70 5.86 -7.19
CA LEU A 88 16.48 6.88 -7.88
C LEU A 88 17.22 7.76 -6.86
N SER A 89 18.11 8.59 -7.37
CA SER A 89 18.83 9.59 -6.59
C SER A 89 17.89 10.61 -5.95
N HIS A 90 18.37 11.28 -4.90
CA HIS A 90 17.62 12.30 -4.16
C HIS A 90 16.32 11.79 -3.53
N ASN A 91 16.36 10.56 -2.99
CA ASN A 91 15.23 9.91 -2.32
C ASN A 91 13.96 9.89 -3.19
N ARG A 92 14.11 9.58 -4.47
CA ARG A 92 12.97 9.40 -5.37
C ARG A 92 12.73 7.91 -5.57
N ILE A 93 11.47 7.50 -5.55
CA ILE A 93 11.05 6.14 -5.80
C ILE A 93 10.03 6.17 -6.93
N VAL A 94 10.18 5.28 -7.89
CA VAL A 94 9.15 5.03 -8.92
C VAL A 94 8.53 3.67 -8.63
N ILE A 95 7.22 3.63 -8.42
CA ILE A 95 6.45 2.39 -8.32
C ILE A 95 5.59 2.24 -9.57
N SER A 96 5.65 1.06 -10.18
CA SER A 96 4.84 0.74 -11.34
C SER A 96 3.66 -0.13 -10.96
N LEU A 97 2.53 0.12 -11.62
CA LEU A 97 1.33 -0.69 -11.62
C LEU A 97 1.29 -1.68 -12.78
N ARG A 98 2.29 -1.66 -13.68
CA ARG A 98 2.41 -2.63 -14.77
C ARG A 98 2.41 -4.05 -14.17
N GLU A 99 1.49 -4.89 -14.66
CA GLU A 99 1.20 -6.26 -14.20
C GLU A 99 0.64 -6.37 -12.76
N VAL A 100 1.16 -5.57 -11.83
CA VAL A 100 0.61 -5.45 -10.48
C VAL A 100 -0.88 -5.12 -10.53
N SER A 101 -1.33 -4.29 -11.46
CA SER A 101 -2.75 -3.93 -11.62
C SER A 101 -3.65 -5.13 -11.89
N ASP A 102 -3.18 -6.12 -12.64
CA ASP A 102 -3.98 -7.30 -12.98
C ASP A 102 -4.09 -8.21 -11.76
N ILE A 103 -2.99 -8.35 -11.02
CA ILE A 103 -2.92 -9.10 -9.76
C ILE A 103 -3.87 -8.46 -8.74
N LEU A 104 -3.80 -7.14 -8.54
CA LEU A 104 -4.65 -6.45 -7.57
C LEU A 104 -6.13 -6.54 -7.94
N ARG A 105 -6.49 -6.39 -9.22
CA ARG A 105 -7.88 -6.51 -9.67
C ARG A 105 -8.41 -7.92 -9.50
N LYS A 106 -7.63 -8.93 -9.89
CA LYS A 106 -7.99 -10.35 -9.72
C LYS A 106 -8.30 -10.68 -8.27
N GLU A 107 -7.48 -10.17 -7.35
CA GLU A 107 -7.63 -10.40 -5.91
C GLU A 107 -8.54 -9.40 -5.21
N ASN A 108 -9.21 -8.49 -5.94
CA ASN A 108 -10.02 -7.39 -5.39
C ASN A 108 -9.26 -6.56 -4.32
N ILE A 109 -7.98 -6.27 -4.55
CA ILE A 109 -7.17 -5.42 -3.68
C ILE A 109 -7.14 -4.01 -4.23
N ASN A 110 -7.35 -3.02 -3.36
CA ASN A 110 -7.29 -1.62 -3.74
C ASN A 110 -5.85 -1.20 -4.08
N PHE A 111 -5.68 -0.44 -5.17
CA PHE A 111 -4.39 0.13 -5.58
C PHE A 111 -3.74 0.97 -4.48
N GLU A 112 -4.54 1.68 -3.68
CA GLU A 112 -4.00 2.51 -2.60
C GLU A 112 -3.34 1.68 -1.51
N ASN A 113 -3.79 0.45 -1.26
CA ASN A 113 -3.13 -0.43 -0.29
C ASN A 113 -1.69 -0.74 -0.71
N TYR A 114 -1.47 -0.95 -2.02
CA TYR A 114 -0.14 -1.16 -2.57
C TYR A 114 0.75 0.08 -2.43
N ILE A 115 0.21 1.26 -2.73
CA ILE A 115 0.94 2.53 -2.62
C ILE A 115 1.27 2.83 -1.15
N ILE A 116 0.30 2.74 -0.24
CA ILE A 116 0.48 2.98 1.19
C ILE A 116 1.45 1.98 1.81
N ARG A 117 1.38 0.69 1.42
CA ARG A 117 2.36 -0.30 1.87
C ARG A 117 3.78 0.07 1.45
N ASN A 118 3.96 0.55 0.22
CA ASN A 118 5.27 1.01 -0.26
C ASN A 118 5.74 2.27 0.45
N ILE A 119 4.84 3.19 0.83
CA ILE A 119 5.17 4.34 1.69
C ILE A 119 5.84 3.85 2.99
N TYR A 120 5.27 2.86 3.69
CA TYR A 120 5.91 2.31 4.89
C TYR A 120 7.22 1.60 4.62
N ARG A 121 7.32 0.82 3.53
CA ARG A 121 8.56 0.16 3.14
C ARG A 121 9.68 1.20 2.99
N TYR A 122 9.44 2.27 2.23
CA TYR A 122 10.44 3.29 1.96
C TYR A 122 10.67 4.25 3.12
N LEU A 123 9.69 4.46 4.00
CA LEU A 123 9.89 5.14 5.29
C LEU A 123 10.99 4.45 6.09
N PHE A 124 10.93 3.12 6.23
CA PHE A 124 11.94 2.38 6.98
C PHE A 124 13.27 2.30 6.24
N VAL A 125 13.28 2.15 4.92
CA VAL A 125 14.53 2.24 4.15
C VAL A 125 15.18 3.60 4.37
N TYR A 126 14.43 4.69 4.28
CA TYR A 126 14.93 6.04 4.53
C TYR A 126 15.53 6.18 5.94
N LEU A 127 14.85 5.65 6.96
CA LEU A 127 15.32 5.71 8.35
C LEU A 127 16.55 4.82 8.60
N MET A 128 16.59 3.61 8.04
CA MET A 128 17.71 2.68 8.21
C MET A 128 19.01 3.21 7.57
N TYR A 129 18.90 4.03 6.55
CA TYR A 129 20.05 4.54 5.79
C TYR A 129 20.32 6.03 6.04
N GLY A 130 19.94 6.54 7.21
CA GLY A 130 20.31 7.88 7.66
C GLY A 130 19.67 9.00 6.88
N ASN A 131 18.34 8.94 6.77
CA ASN A 131 17.54 9.90 6.04
C ASN A 131 17.85 9.93 4.53
N ARG A 132 18.20 8.75 4.00
CA ARG A 132 18.52 8.55 2.58
C ARG A 132 17.96 7.23 2.09
N ILE A 133 17.55 7.21 0.82
CA ILE A 133 17.20 5.98 0.13
C ILE A 133 18.39 5.59 -0.76
N PRO A 134 19.01 4.42 -0.53
CA PRO A 134 20.11 3.95 -1.37
C PRO A 134 19.65 3.72 -2.81
N LEU A 135 20.56 3.92 -3.77
CA LEU A 135 20.34 3.66 -5.19
C LEU A 135 20.15 2.16 -5.47
N MET A 136 19.61 1.83 -6.64
CA MET A 136 19.53 0.45 -7.11
C MET A 136 20.89 -0.23 -7.26
N SER A 137 21.93 0.54 -7.60
CA SER A 137 23.31 0.05 -7.73
C SER A 137 24.01 -0.23 -6.39
N GLU A 138 23.46 0.27 -5.28
CA GLU A 138 24.03 0.05 -3.96
C GLU A 138 23.56 -1.29 -3.39
N LYS A 139 24.51 -2.08 -2.88
CA LYS A 139 24.19 -3.32 -2.17
C LYS A 139 23.42 -2.99 -0.90
N THR A 140 22.22 -3.54 -0.79
CA THR A 140 21.34 -3.38 0.37
C THR A 140 20.87 -4.74 0.87
N ASN A 141 20.39 -4.78 2.12
CA ASN A 141 19.90 -6.00 2.78
C ASN A 141 18.63 -5.71 3.60
N PHE A 142 17.84 -4.70 3.20
CA PHE A 142 16.58 -4.37 3.86
C PHE A 142 15.42 -5.31 3.47
N THR A 143 15.58 -6.13 2.43
CA THR A 143 14.63 -7.18 2.01
C THR A 143 15.01 -8.56 2.56
N HIS A 144 14.09 -9.51 2.45
CA HIS A 144 14.36 -10.94 2.60
C HIS A 144 13.65 -11.74 1.50
N ASP A 145 14.16 -12.93 1.20
CA ASP A 145 13.78 -13.68 -0.01
C ASP A 145 12.49 -14.50 0.14
N ASP A 146 12.04 -14.72 1.38
CA ASP A 146 10.80 -15.46 1.65
C ASP A 146 9.56 -14.56 1.59
N THR A 147 8.48 -15.03 0.96
CA THR A 147 7.17 -14.38 1.07
C THR A 147 6.49 -14.77 2.38
N ARG A 148 6.37 -13.80 3.30
CA ARG A 148 5.75 -14.00 4.62
C ARG A 148 4.58 -13.06 4.87
N GLY A 149 4.24 -12.18 3.92
CA GLY A 149 3.31 -11.06 4.10
C GLY A 149 3.97 -9.85 4.78
N CYS A 150 5.31 -9.81 4.78
CA CYS A 150 6.08 -8.69 5.32
C CYS A 150 6.14 -7.56 4.27
N ILE A 151 6.19 -6.31 4.71
CA ILE A 151 6.37 -5.17 3.78
C ILE A 151 7.74 -5.20 3.05
N PHE A 152 8.67 -6.02 3.53
CA PHE A 152 10.03 -6.22 3.01
C PHE A 152 10.21 -7.54 2.24
N ASP A 153 9.12 -8.28 1.98
CA ASP A 153 9.18 -9.44 1.10
C ASP A 153 9.82 -9.02 -0.24
N PHE A 154 10.82 -9.78 -0.66
CA PHE A 154 11.28 -9.80 -2.04
C PHE A 154 10.45 -10.84 -2.77
N ASN A 155 9.68 -10.40 -3.77
CA ASN A 155 8.80 -11.28 -4.52
C ASN A 155 9.44 -11.56 -5.88
N SER A 156 10.10 -12.71 -6.02
CA SER A 156 10.59 -13.19 -7.31
C SER A 156 9.43 -13.41 -8.30
N ASN A 157 8.25 -13.74 -7.78
CA ASN A 157 7.01 -13.79 -8.53
C ASN A 157 6.08 -12.67 -8.07
N LYS A 158 5.73 -11.73 -8.96
CA LYS A 158 4.86 -10.58 -8.64
C LYS A 158 3.50 -10.98 -8.08
N SER A 159 2.98 -12.17 -8.41
CA SER A 159 1.70 -12.65 -7.86
C SER A 159 1.71 -12.84 -6.33
N GLU A 160 2.89 -13.04 -5.74
CA GLU A 160 3.06 -13.19 -4.29
C GLU A 160 2.93 -11.86 -3.52
N LEU A 161 2.92 -10.73 -4.22
CA LEU A 161 2.75 -9.40 -3.64
C LEU A 161 1.51 -9.32 -2.74
N ILE A 162 0.45 -10.05 -3.09
CA ILE A 162 -0.87 -10.03 -2.45
C ILE A 162 -0.81 -10.37 -0.96
N TYR A 163 0.14 -11.21 -0.54
CA TYR A 163 0.30 -11.63 0.84
C TYR A 163 0.70 -10.47 1.77
N SER A 164 1.34 -9.44 1.20
CA SER A 164 1.72 -8.22 1.90
C SER A 164 0.70 -7.07 1.73
N LEU A 165 -0.48 -7.33 1.15
CA LEU A 165 -1.47 -6.30 0.80
C LEU A 165 -2.85 -6.49 1.45
N ASP A 166 -3.07 -7.60 2.14
CA ASP A 166 -4.18 -7.78 3.07
C ASP A 166 -3.64 -8.20 4.44
N LYS A 167 -3.58 -7.23 5.38
CA LYS A 167 -2.95 -7.37 6.71
C LYS A 167 -1.40 -7.50 6.67
N PRO A 168 -0.68 -6.56 6.03
CA PRO A 168 0.77 -6.54 6.09
C PRO A 168 1.28 -6.44 7.54
N HIS A 169 2.53 -6.85 7.73
CA HIS A 169 3.26 -6.69 8.97
C HIS A 169 4.76 -6.49 8.73
N ILE A 170 5.52 -6.37 9.82
CA ILE A 170 6.99 -6.40 9.81
C ILE A 170 7.41 -7.68 10.53
N CYS A 171 8.08 -8.58 9.83
CA CYS A 171 8.48 -9.87 10.40
C CYS A 171 9.60 -9.68 11.46
N PRO A 172 9.79 -10.66 12.38
CA PRO A 172 10.84 -10.57 13.40
C PRO A 172 12.24 -10.36 12.82
N GLU A 173 12.54 -10.99 11.68
CA GLU A 173 13.83 -10.84 11.00
C GLU A 173 14.07 -9.39 10.55
N CYS A 174 13.08 -8.75 9.92
CA CYS A 174 13.19 -7.34 9.52
C CYS A 174 13.31 -6.40 10.72
N LYS A 175 12.60 -6.68 11.81
CA LYS A 175 12.76 -5.92 13.07
C LYS A 175 14.17 -6.03 13.63
N ASN A 176 14.75 -7.22 13.59
CA ASN A 176 16.13 -7.43 14.01
C ASN A 176 17.12 -6.71 13.08
N LYS A 177 16.87 -6.67 11.77
CA LYS A 177 17.67 -5.90 10.80
C LYS A 177 17.61 -4.39 11.08
N MET A 178 16.43 -3.84 11.41
CA MET A 178 16.25 -2.42 11.79
C MET A 178 16.96 -2.05 13.11
N ASN A 179 17.10 -3.02 14.00
CA ASN A 179 17.76 -2.87 15.30
C ASN A 179 19.25 -3.28 15.28
N GLY A 180 19.75 -3.77 14.13
CA GLY A 180 21.09 -4.31 13.96
C GLY A 180 22.17 -3.25 13.75
N LYS A 181 23.43 -3.67 13.77
CA LYS A 181 24.60 -2.78 13.55
C LYS A 181 24.89 -2.45 12.08
N ALA A 182 24.19 -3.09 11.15
CA ALA A 182 24.43 -2.92 9.72
C ALA A 182 23.94 -1.55 9.20
N HIS A 183 23.07 -0.88 9.95
CA HIS A 183 22.31 0.30 9.55
C HIS A 183 22.18 1.29 10.69
N GLU A 184 21.66 2.47 10.38
CA GLU A 184 21.13 3.34 11.43
C GLU A 184 19.99 2.64 12.15
N LYS A 185 20.11 2.62 13.49
CA LYS A 185 19.13 1.97 14.34
C LYS A 185 17.83 2.75 14.30
N VAL A 186 16.76 2.09 13.86
CA VAL A 186 15.42 2.66 13.94
C VAL A 186 14.91 2.53 15.37
N PRO A 187 14.51 3.63 16.05
CA PRO A 187 13.97 3.55 17.39
C PRO A 187 12.74 2.63 17.50
N GLU A 188 12.69 1.78 18.53
CA GLU A 188 11.61 0.80 18.72
C GLU A 188 10.21 1.43 18.76
N TYR A 189 10.08 2.64 19.33
CA TYR A 189 8.80 3.34 19.37
C TYR A 189 8.26 3.69 17.97
N ILE A 190 9.13 3.86 16.97
CA ILE A 190 8.73 4.07 15.57
C ILE A 190 8.20 2.77 14.99
N VAL A 191 8.90 1.66 15.21
CA VAL A 191 8.50 0.32 14.75
C VAL A 191 7.12 -0.04 15.28
N VAL A 192 6.90 0.12 16.60
CA VAL A 192 5.61 -0.16 17.24
C VAL A 192 4.47 0.71 16.69
N LYS A 193 4.73 2.00 16.43
CA LYS A 193 3.74 2.89 15.81
C LYS A 193 3.41 2.45 14.39
N ALA A 194 4.43 2.20 13.57
CA ALA A 194 4.26 1.76 12.20
C ALA A 194 3.46 0.46 12.13
N GLU A 195 3.77 -0.55 12.97
CA GLU A 195 3.03 -1.82 12.97
C GLU A 195 1.53 -1.62 13.26
N LYS A 196 1.17 -0.71 14.17
CA LYS A 196 -0.23 -0.37 14.45
C LYS A 196 -0.92 0.26 13.24
N GLU A 197 -0.20 1.08 12.48
CA GLU A 197 -0.75 1.76 11.31
C GLU A 197 -0.78 0.85 10.07
N ILE A 198 0.26 0.04 9.84
CA ILE A 198 0.36 -0.93 8.75
C ILE A 198 -0.79 -1.94 8.82
N LYS A 199 -1.18 -2.39 10.03
CA LYS A 199 -2.34 -3.29 10.22
C LYS A 199 -3.67 -2.70 9.73
N LYS A 200 -3.76 -1.38 9.53
CA LYS A 200 -4.95 -0.72 8.98
C LYS A 200 -5.04 -0.89 7.46
N ILE A 201 -3.96 -1.28 6.79
CA ILE A 201 -3.93 -1.63 5.37
C ILE A 201 -4.62 -2.99 5.22
N LYS A 202 -5.85 -2.99 4.73
CA LYS A 202 -6.68 -4.19 4.59
C LYS A 202 -7.64 -4.02 3.42
N LYS A 203 -8.11 -5.13 2.84
CA LYS A 203 -9.23 -5.07 1.88
C LYS A 203 -10.46 -4.42 2.54
N ASP A 204 -11.27 -3.76 1.74
CA ASP A 204 -12.51 -3.16 2.22
C ASP A 204 -13.48 -4.24 2.71
N VAL A 205 -14.30 -3.91 3.72
CA VAL A 205 -15.21 -4.88 4.33
C VAL A 205 -16.17 -5.47 3.30
N TYR A 206 -16.69 -4.64 2.40
CA TYR A 206 -17.52 -5.07 1.28
C TYR A 206 -16.83 -6.16 0.45
N ILE A 207 -15.56 -5.95 0.11
CA ILE A 207 -14.77 -6.92 -0.67
C ILE A 207 -14.59 -8.22 0.11
N LYS A 208 -14.28 -8.15 1.40
CA LYS A 208 -14.13 -9.34 2.25
C LYS A 208 -15.42 -10.15 2.34
N LEU A 209 -16.57 -9.48 2.41
CA LEU A 209 -17.87 -10.13 2.37
C LEU A 209 -18.12 -10.80 1.02
N MET A 210 -17.83 -10.11 -0.09
CA MET A 210 -17.96 -10.69 -1.43
C MET A 210 -17.05 -11.91 -1.63
N ASP A 211 -15.80 -11.84 -1.18
CA ASP A 211 -14.85 -12.95 -1.21
C ASP A 211 -15.37 -14.14 -0.37
N PHE A 212 -15.91 -13.87 0.83
CA PHE A 212 -16.53 -14.90 1.68
C PHE A 212 -17.72 -15.57 1.01
N VAL A 213 -18.61 -14.79 0.37
CA VAL A 213 -19.79 -15.31 -0.33
C VAL A 213 -19.38 -16.22 -1.49
N LYS A 214 -18.37 -15.81 -2.26
CA LYS A 214 -17.84 -16.60 -3.38
C LYS A 214 -17.18 -17.90 -2.91
N GLN A 215 -16.43 -17.85 -1.82
CA GLN A 215 -15.71 -19.02 -1.29
C GLN A 215 -16.64 -19.99 -0.54
N ASN A 216 -17.71 -19.50 0.07
CA ASN A 216 -18.60 -20.28 0.94
C ASN A 216 -20.09 -19.99 0.60
N PRO A 217 -20.57 -20.35 -0.60
CA PRO A 217 -21.91 -20.00 -1.05
C PRO A 217 -23.02 -20.63 -0.19
N LEU A 218 -22.91 -21.91 0.18
CA LEU A 218 -23.91 -22.59 1.01
C LEU A 218 -24.01 -21.95 2.40
N LEU A 219 -22.88 -21.68 3.05
CA LEU A 219 -22.86 -21.02 4.35
C LEU A 219 -23.46 -19.61 4.27
N SER A 220 -23.21 -18.90 3.18
CA SER A 220 -23.78 -17.57 2.94
C SER A 220 -25.30 -17.60 2.79
N ILE A 221 -25.85 -18.61 2.12
CA ILE A 221 -27.29 -18.84 2.03
C ILE A 221 -27.88 -19.10 3.42
N ILE A 222 -27.25 -19.98 4.22
CA ILE A 222 -27.70 -20.29 5.58
C ILE A 222 -27.70 -19.03 6.46
N ILE A 223 -26.60 -18.27 6.45
CA ILE A 223 -26.48 -17.01 7.21
C ILE A 223 -27.58 -16.03 6.79
N THR A 224 -27.81 -15.88 5.48
CA THR A 224 -28.84 -14.97 4.95
C THR A 224 -30.23 -15.38 5.41
N PHE A 225 -30.55 -16.69 5.35
CA PHE A 225 -31.82 -17.24 5.81
C PHE A 225 -32.05 -17.00 7.31
N LEU A 226 -31.07 -17.34 8.15
CA LEU A 226 -31.14 -17.12 9.60
C LEU A 226 -31.25 -15.63 9.95
N THR A 227 -30.51 -14.78 9.24
CA THR A 227 -30.61 -13.31 9.41
C THR A 227 -32.00 -12.81 9.07
N GLY A 228 -32.63 -13.33 8.01
CA GLY A 228 -34.01 -13.01 7.64
C GLY A 228 -35.03 -13.37 8.73
N ILE A 229 -34.91 -14.57 9.30
CA ILE A 229 -35.76 -15.00 10.44
C ILE A 229 -35.56 -14.08 11.64
N PHE A 230 -34.31 -13.79 11.99
CA PHE A 230 -33.98 -12.91 13.10
C PHE A 230 -34.56 -11.50 12.91
N MET A 231 -34.40 -10.92 11.72
CA MET A 231 -34.94 -9.59 11.40
C MET A 231 -36.47 -9.56 11.48
N SER A 232 -37.15 -10.64 11.08
CA SER A 232 -38.60 -10.77 11.21
C SER A 232 -39.03 -10.77 12.69
N LEU A 233 -38.37 -11.57 13.53
CA LEU A 233 -38.63 -11.61 14.97
C LEU A 233 -38.35 -10.25 15.64
N LEU A 234 -37.24 -9.61 15.29
CA LEU A 234 -36.88 -8.28 15.79
C LEU A 234 -37.91 -7.23 15.39
N SER A 235 -38.41 -7.27 14.15
CA SER A 235 -39.45 -6.36 13.67
C SER A 235 -40.75 -6.52 14.47
N SER A 236 -41.19 -7.76 14.70
CA SER A 236 -42.36 -8.05 15.52
C SER A 236 -42.20 -7.54 16.96
N PHE A 237 -41.04 -7.80 17.58
CA PHE A 237 -40.74 -7.31 18.93
C PHE A 237 -40.74 -5.77 19.01
N LEU A 238 -40.12 -5.09 18.05
CA LEU A 238 -40.11 -3.63 17.98
C LEU A 238 -41.52 -3.07 17.77
N TYR A 239 -42.34 -3.72 16.95
CA TYR A 239 -43.74 -3.34 16.74
C TYR A 239 -44.56 -3.41 18.03
N ASP A 240 -44.39 -4.47 18.83
CA ASP A 240 -45.09 -4.61 20.10
C ASP A 240 -44.68 -3.53 21.11
N ILE A 241 -43.38 -3.20 21.19
CA ILE A 241 -42.89 -2.07 21.99
C ILE A 241 -43.53 -0.77 21.51
N LEU A 242 -43.47 -0.49 20.19
CA LEU A 242 -44.04 0.71 19.61
C LEU A 242 -45.53 0.83 19.95
N LYS A 243 -46.27 -0.26 19.83
CA LYS A 243 -47.70 -0.32 20.16
C LYS A 243 -47.96 0.03 21.63
N ILE A 244 -47.17 -0.48 22.56
CA ILE A 244 -47.34 -0.20 24.00
C ILE A 244 -47.08 1.28 24.33
N TYR A 245 -46.09 1.89 23.67
CA TYR A 245 -45.63 3.25 24.01
C TYR A 245 -46.25 4.37 23.16
N LEU A 246 -46.69 4.10 21.92
CA LEU A 246 -47.26 5.10 21.01
C LEU A 246 -48.77 4.96 20.79
N LEU A 247 -49.37 3.78 20.96
CA LEU A 247 -50.81 3.56 20.78
C LEU A 247 -51.57 3.50 22.12
N LYS A 248 -51.04 4.13 23.17
CA LYS A 248 -51.72 4.33 24.46
C LYS A 248 -52.64 5.57 24.50
N PHE A 249 -53.14 6.00 23.33
CA PHE A 249 -54.33 6.84 23.17
C PHE A 249 -55.38 6.08 22.38
#